data_AF-A0A8J4AG11-F1
#
_entry.id   AF-A0A8J4AG11-F1
#
_cell.length_a   1.000
_cell.length_b   1.000
_cell.length_c   1.000
_cell.angle_alpha   90.00
_cell.angle_beta   90.00
_cell.angle_gamma   90.00
#
_symmetry.space_group_name_H-M   'P 1'
#
loop_
_entity.id
_entity.type
_entity.pdbx_description
1 polymer ?
#
loop_
_entity_poly.entity_id
_entity_poly.type
_entity_poly.pdbx_seq_one_letter_code
_entity_poly.pdbx_strand_id
1 'polypeptide(L)'
;MRRAKTAFVVTALVAWALAALVLSSHINPILAVLAGAFLAAPVASIVFVVVLVWPVVRIIVHWWVEIAAVGLVLVGMSSLYHVIAGPLVIGILLAVIAGLMLPPAVRHRTVAWCWCVISRHRLRMSFAAYIRGNREGTLPFILHATPTPVGERVVVWLRPGLSLGELQNRTDQLAVSCWAKNVTVESASTKYAALLEFQIKRRDTLNAVVDSPLVEVSGAPGRDKPAADPITALDLDDVAEDDVKVPEQAKPAKKQPANTAIYKPTPKNTDPSVVMSASGEDVTDYI
;
A
#
# COMPACT_ATOMS: atom_id res chain seq x y z
N MET A 1 -8.70 8.77 -29.62
CA MET A 1 -8.56 8.88 -31.10
C MET A 1 -7.69 10.04 -31.57
N ARG A 2 -7.87 11.29 -31.12
CA ARG A 2 -7.04 12.43 -31.59
C ARG A 2 -5.53 12.21 -31.47
N ARG A 3 -5.04 11.76 -30.31
CA ARG A 3 -3.61 11.44 -30.07
C ARG A 3 -3.06 10.31 -30.95
N ALA A 4 -3.89 9.34 -31.32
CA ALA A 4 -3.48 8.23 -32.20
C ALA A 4 -3.38 8.69 -33.66
N LYS A 5 -4.31 9.53 -34.12
CA LYS A 5 -4.27 10.14 -35.46
C LYS A 5 -3.04 11.04 -35.63
N THR A 6 -2.73 11.88 -34.64
CA THR A 6 -1.53 12.74 -34.68
C THR A 6 -0.24 11.93 -34.70
N ALA A 7 -0.14 10.87 -33.88
CA ALA A 7 1.03 10.00 -33.89
C ALA A 7 1.22 9.31 -35.25
N PHE A 8 0.14 8.79 -35.85
CA PHE A 8 0.19 8.17 -37.18
C PHE A 8 0.66 9.14 -38.27
N VAL A 9 0.10 10.35 -38.32
CA VAL A 9 0.48 11.33 -39.36
C VAL A 9 1.94 11.73 -39.22
N VAL A 10 2.41 11.97 -37.99
CA VAL A 10 3.80 12.34 -37.74
C VAL A 10 4.75 11.19 -38.10
N THR A 11 4.47 9.95 -37.68
CA THR A 11 5.35 8.83 -38.04
C THR A 11 5.30 8.47 -39.51
N ALA A 12 4.14 8.57 -40.17
CA ALA A 12 4.01 8.40 -41.61
C ALA A 12 4.85 9.43 -42.37
N LEU A 13 4.77 10.71 -42.00
CA LEU A 13 5.55 11.78 -42.65
C LEU A 13 7.06 11.60 -42.45
N VAL A 14 7.49 11.30 -41.23
CA VAL A 14 8.91 11.09 -40.91
C VAL A 14 9.45 9.84 -41.62
N ALA A 15 8.73 8.72 -41.57
CA ALA A 15 9.14 7.49 -42.25
C ALA A 15 9.16 7.65 -43.77
N TRP A 16 8.18 8.35 -44.34
CA TRP A 16 8.12 8.67 -45.77
C TRP A 16 9.29 9.54 -46.22
N ALA A 17 9.57 10.63 -45.48
CA ALA A 17 10.66 11.52 -45.81
C ALA A 17 12.03 10.82 -45.75
N LEU A 18 12.25 9.99 -44.71
CA LEU A 18 13.48 9.20 -44.58
C LEU A 18 13.62 8.15 -45.70
N ALA A 19 12.55 7.43 -46.02
CA ALA A 19 12.57 6.42 -47.09
C ALA A 19 12.78 7.04 -48.48
N ALA A 20 12.13 8.17 -48.76
CA ALA A 20 12.28 8.92 -50.02
C ALA A 20 13.69 9.48 -50.18
N LEU A 21 14.30 10.00 -49.10
CA LEU A 21 15.67 10.53 -49.13
C LEU A 21 16.68 9.42 -49.47
N VAL A 22 16.55 8.25 -48.85
CA VAL A 22 17.43 7.10 -49.11
C VAL A 22 17.25 6.58 -50.54
N LEU A 23 16.01 6.37 -51.00
CA LEU A 23 15.75 5.85 -52.35
C LEU A 23 16.12 6.83 -53.47
N SER A 24 16.06 8.15 -53.21
CA SER A 24 16.44 9.16 -54.20
C SER A 24 17.92 9.08 -54.59
N SER A 25 18.76 8.45 -53.76
CA SER A 25 20.17 8.25 -54.07
C SER A 25 20.41 7.09 -55.04
N HIS A 26 19.40 6.25 -55.33
CA HIS A 26 19.55 5.01 -56.11
C HIS A 26 18.59 4.94 -57.31
N ILE A 27 17.47 5.67 -57.28
CA ILE A 27 16.40 5.61 -58.29
C ILE A 27 15.93 7.04 -58.62
N ASN A 28 15.30 7.22 -59.78
CA ASN A 28 14.61 8.46 -60.17
C ASN A 28 13.75 9.02 -59.01
N PRO A 29 13.80 10.34 -58.76
CA PRO A 29 13.23 10.95 -57.55
C PRO A 29 11.71 10.76 -57.44
N ILE A 30 10.99 10.73 -58.57
CA ILE A 30 9.55 10.49 -58.60
C ILE A 30 9.20 9.08 -58.12
N LEU A 31 9.96 8.07 -58.56
CA LEU A 31 9.77 6.68 -58.14
C LEU A 31 10.18 6.48 -56.67
N ALA A 32 11.24 7.18 -56.22
CA ALA A 32 11.69 7.17 -54.84
C ALA A 32 10.59 7.65 -53.87
N VAL A 33 9.86 8.71 -54.24
CA VAL A 33 8.74 9.24 -53.45
C VAL A 33 7.58 8.24 -53.33
N LEU A 34 7.20 7.58 -54.43
CA LEU A 34 6.11 6.60 -54.43
C LEU A 34 6.47 5.34 -53.65
N ALA A 35 7.67 4.81 -53.86
CA ALA A 35 8.17 3.64 -53.14
C ALA A 35 8.36 3.94 -51.64
N GLY A 36 8.83 5.15 -51.30
CA GLY A 36 8.90 5.62 -49.92
C GLY A 36 7.52 5.65 -49.25
N ALA A 37 6.46 6.02 -49.97
CA ALA A 37 5.09 6.02 -49.42
C ALA A 37 4.59 4.61 -49.11
N PHE A 38 4.87 3.66 -50.02
CA PHE A 38 4.54 2.25 -49.81
C PHE A 38 5.28 1.65 -48.61
N LEU A 39 6.55 2.00 -48.38
CA LEU A 39 7.33 1.54 -47.24
C LEU A 39 6.94 2.20 -45.91
N ALA A 40 6.54 3.48 -45.94
CA ALA A 40 6.14 4.21 -44.75
C ALA A 40 4.77 3.75 -44.21
N ALA A 41 3.86 3.32 -45.09
CA ALA A 41 2.52 2.86 -44.73
C ALA A 41 2.49 1.73 -43.66
N PRO A 42 3.21 0.60 -43.80
CA PRO A 42 3.21 -0.46 -42.78
C PRO A 42 3.82 0.01 -41.46
N VAL A 43 4.89 0.80 -41.48
CA VAL A 43 5.54 1.33 -40.26
C VAL A 43 4.59 2.25 -39.51
N ALA A 44 3.93 3.17 -40.21
CA ALA A 44 2.94 4.05 -39.61
C ALA A 44 1.75 3.27 -39.06
N SER A 45 1.28 2.24 -39.78
CA SER A 45 0.19 1.37 -39.35
C SER A 45 0.52 0.62 -38.05
N ILE A 46 1.75 0.09 -37.92
CA ILE A 46 2.22 -0.56 -36.68
C ILE A 46 2.21 0.44 -35.52
N VAL A 47 2.76 1.64 -35.69
CA VAL A 47 2.75 2.68 -34.64
C VAL A 47 1.32 3.06 -34.25
N PHE A 48 0.43 3.20 -35.23
CA PHE A 48 -0.98 3.49 -34.98
C PHE A 48 -1.63 2.39 -34.12
N VAL A 49 -1.42 1.13 -34.47
CA VAL A 49 -1.92 -0.02 -33.69
C VAL A 49 -1.36 0.01 -32.27
N VAL A 50 -0.04 0.22 -32.11
CA VAL A 50 0.58 0.29 -30.78
C VAL A 50 -0.03 1.42 -29.94
N VAL A 51 -0.20 2.62 -30.49
CA VAL A 51 -0.79 3.76 -29.77
C VAL A 51 -2.27 3.54 -29.48
N LEU A 52 -2.99 2.86 -30.36
CA LEU A 52 -4.40 2.48 -30.18
C LEU A 52 -4.57 1.43 -29.06
N VAL A 53 -3.67 0.44 -29.03
CA VAL A 53 -3.68 -0.70 -28.11
C VAL A 53 -3.12 -0.32 -26.73
N TRP A 54 -2.18 0.62 -26.66
CA TRP A 54 -1.57 1.10 -25.41
C TRP A 54 -2.55 1.43 -24.27
N PRO A 55 -3.65 2.19 -24.46
CA PRO A 55 -4.61 2.45 -23.39
C PRO A 55 -5.26 1.16 -22.87
N VAL A 56 -5.53 0.19 -23.74
CA VAL A 56 -6.12 -1.10 -23.37
C VAL A 56 -5.11 -1.94 -22.59
N VAL A 57 -3.88 -2.06 -23.09
CA VAL A 57 -2.78 -2.75 -22.38
C VAL A 57 -2.55 -2.14 -21.02
N ARG A 58 -2.55 -0.81 -20.91
CA ARG A 58 -2.41 -0.12 -19.63
C ARG A 58 -3.55 -0.48 -18.67
N ILE A 59 -4.79 -0.54 -19.15
CA ILE A 59 -5.93 -0.97 -18.31
C ILE A 59 -5.75 -2.42 -17.88
N ILE A 60 -5.42 -3.34 -18.81
CA ILE A 60 -5.23 -4.76 -18.51
C ILE A 60 -4.10 -4.95 -17.48
N VAL A 61 -2.93 -4.37 -17.72
CA VAL A 61 -1.78 -4.45 -16.80
C VAL A 61 -2.10 -3.82 -15.45
N HIS A 62 -3.01 -2.85 -15.40
CA HIS A 62 -3.41 -2.25 -14.14
C HIS A 62 -4.41 -3.12 -13.38
N TRP A 63 -5.37 -3.73 -14.08
CA TRP A 63 -6.45 -4.56 -13.54
C TRP A 63 -6.15 -6.06 -13.61
N TRP A 64 -4.89 -6.45 -13.82
CA TRP A 64 -4.54 -7.82 -14.15
C TRP A 64 -4.90 -8.81 -13.04
N VAL A 65 -4.78 -8.42 -11.77
CA VAL A 65 -5.11 -9.28 -10.63
C VAL A 65 -6.62 -9.52 -10.57
N GLU A 66 -7.40 -8.46 -10.76
CA GLU A 66 -8.86 -8.51 -10.76
C GLU A 66 -9.39 -9.32 -11.97
N ILE A 67 -8.80 -9.11 -13.16
CA ILE A 67 -9.13 -9.86 -14.37
C ILE A 67 -8.72 -11.33 -14.22
N ALA A 68 -7.55 -11.61 -13.66
CA ALA A 68 -7.09 -12.97 -13.43
C ALA A 68 -7.98 -13.71 -12.42
N ALA A 69 -8.41 -13.03 -11.35
CA ALA A 69 -9.31 -13.62 -10.35
C ALA A 69 -10.68 -13.96 -10.97
N VAL A 70 -11.29 -13.03 -11.72
CA VAL A 70 -12.58 -13.28 -12.40
C VAL A 70 -12.41 -14.36 -13.47
N GLY A 71 -11.34 -14.29 -14.26
CA GLY A 71 -11.03 -15.28 -15.29
C GLY A 71 -10.87 -16.69 -14.73
N LEU A 72 -10.17 -16.83 -13.60
CA LEU A 72 -10.02 -18.12 -12.91
C LEU A 72 -11.38 -18.71 -12.51
N VAL A 73 -12.26 -17.89 -11.95
CA VAL A 73 -13.62 -18.32 -11.54
C VAL A 73 -14.44 -18.74 -12.76
N LEU A 74 -14.43 -17.95 -13.84
CA LEU A 74 -15.18 -18.24 -15.06
C LEU A 74 -14.67 -19.50 -15.76
N VAL A 75 -13.36 -19.69 -15.86
CA VAL A 75 -12.76 -20.91 -16.44
C VAL A 75 -13.10 -22.13 -15.59
N GLY A 76 -12.98 -22.04 -14.27
CA GLY A 76 -13.36 -23.12 -13.36
C GLY A 76 -14.84 -23.50 -13.49
N MET A 77 -15.72 -22.48 -13.56
CA MET A 77 -17.16 -22.68 -13.74
C MET A 77 -17.48 -23.30 -15.11
N SER A 78 -16.88 -22.80 -16.20
CA SER A 78 -17.06 -23.34 -17.56
C SER A 78 -16.59 -24.79 -17.65
N SER A 79 -15.44 -25.11 -17.07
CA SER A 79 -14.93 -26.49 -17.03
C SER A 79 -15.89 -27.42 -16.31
N LEU A 80 -16.55 -26.95 -15.24
CA LEU A 80 -17.48 -27.76 -14.46
C LEU A 80 -18.81 -27.99 -15.19
N TYR A 81 -19.29 -27.00 -15.95
CA TYR A 81 -20.48 -27.13 -16.81
C TYR A 81 -20.32 -28.16 -17.93
N HIS A 82 -19.10 -28.40 -18.42
CA HIS A 82 -18.87 -29.42 -19.45
C HIS A 82 -19.02 -30.86 -18.92
N VAL A 83 -18.92 -31.05 -17.60
CA VAL A 83 -18.91 -32.39 -16.98
C VAL A 83 -20.20 -32.64 -16.19
N ILE A 84 -20.88 -31.58 -15.71
CA ILE A 84 -21.95 -31.69 -14.71
C ILE A 84 -23.16 -30.81 -15.08
N ALA A 85 -24.37 -31.28 -14.77
CA ALA A 85 -25.61 -30.52 -14.92
C ALA A 85 -25.61 -29.22 -14.09
N GLY A 86 -26.17 -28.14 -14.64
CA GLY A 86 -26.03 -26.78 -14.11
C GLY A 86 -26.33 -26.52 -12.62
N PRO A 87 -27.38 -27.09 -11.99
CA PRO A 87 -27.62 -26.85 -10.56
C PRO A 87 -26.55 -27.46 -9.66
N LEU A 88 -25.92 -28.57 -10.07
CA LEU A 88 -24.86 -29.22 -9.31
C LEU A 88 -23.54 -28.41 -9.37
N VAL A 89 -23.28 -27.67 -10.45
CA VAL A 89 -22.12 -26.76 -10.56
C VAL A 89 -22.15 -25.71 -9.45
N ILE A 90 -23.31 -25.09 -9.21
CA ILE A 90 -23.50 -24.09 -8.15
C ILE A 90 -23.31 -24.75 -6.78
N GLY A 91 -23.89 -25.95 -6.58
CA GLY A 91 -23.73 -26.73 -5.35
C GLY A 91 -22.27 -27.05 -5.02
N ILE A 92 -21.50 -27.48 -6.01
CA ILE A 92 -20.06 -27.78 -5.85
C ILE A 92 -19.27 -26.52 -5.56
N LEU A 93 -19.56 -25.40 -6.22
CA LEU A 93 -18.89 -24.13 -5.95
C LEU A 93 -19.09 -23.69 -4.49
N LEU A 94 -20.34 -23.75 -4.01
CA LEU A 94 -20.66 -23.45 -2.62
C LEU A 94 -19.97 -24.42 -1.65
N ALA A 95 -19.92 -25.71 -1.98
CA ALA A 95 -19.23 -26.72 -1.18
C ALA A 95 -17.71 -26.48 -1.12
N VAL A 96 -17.07 -26.08 -2.23
CA VAL A 96 -15.64 -25.72 -2.26
C VAL A 96 -15.37 -24.47 -1.43
N ILE A 97 -16.20 -23.43 -1.56
CA ILE A 97 -16.08 -22.21 -0.74
C ILE A 97 -16.24 -22.54 0.75
N ALA A 98 -17.26 -23.33 1.10
CA ALA A 98 -17.49 -23.78 2.47
C ALA A 98 -16.32 -24.64 2.99
N GLY A 99 -15.80 -25.54 2.16
CA GLY A 99 -14.65 -26.40 2.47
C GLY A 99 -13.36 -25.60 2.66
N LEU A 100 -13.13 -24.53 1.89
CA LEU A 100 -12.01 -23.60 2.09
C LEU A 100 -12.13 -22.81 3.40
N MET A 101 -13.35 -22.54 3.85
CA MET A 101 -13.64 -21.76 5.05
C MET A 101 -13.62 -22.58 6.35
N LEU A 102 -13.71 -23.91 6.26
CA LEU A 102 -13.73 -24.80 7.43
C LEU A 102 -12.39 -24.80 8.19
N PRO A 103 -11.22 -24.99 7.54
CA PRO A 103 -9.94 -24.99 8.24
C PRO A 103 -9.55 -23.55 8.62
N PRO A 104 -9.25 -23.25 9.90
CA PRO A 104 -8.93 -21.90 10.32
C PRO A 104 -7.71 -21.34 9.59
N ALA A 105 -6.67 -22.15 9.36
CA ALA A 105 -5.47 -21.73 8.64
C ALA A 105 -5.76 -21.29 7.18
N VAL A 106 -6.59 -22.05 6.46
CA VAL A 106 -6.95 -21.77 5.07
C VAL A 106 -7.86 -20.54 5.00
N ARG A 107 -8.84 -20.43 5.91
CA ARG A 107 -9.69 -19.24 6.06
C ARG A 107 -8.86 -17.98 6.30
N HIS A 108 -7.91 -18.02 7.24
CA HIS A 108 -7.09 -16.85 7.54
C HIS A 108 -6.22 -16.43 6.35
N ARG A 109 -5.66 -17.39 5.61
CA ARG A 109 -4.84 -17.12 4.43
C ARG A 109 -5.68 -16.55 3.28
N THR A 110 -6.82 -17.16 2.96
CA THR A 110 -7.71 -16.70 1.89
C THR A 110 -8.25 -15.31 2.16
N VAL A 111 -8.69 -15.04 3.40
CA VAL A 111 -9.12 -13.71 3.84
C VAL A 111 -7.98 -12.70 3.70
N ALA A 112 -6.74 -13.04 4.08
CA ALA A 112 -5.60 -12.14 3.91
C ALA A 112 -5.32 -11.79 2.44
N TRP A 113 -5.42 -12.76 1.53
CA TRP A 113 -5.30 -12.52 0.09
C TRP A 113 -6.44 -11.68 -0.47
N CYS A 114 -7.69 -11.95 -0.06
CA CYS A 114 -8.84 -11.13 -0.44
C CYS A 114 -8.64 -9.67 0.00
N TRP A 115 -8.16 -9.46 1.22
CA TRP A 115 -7.85 -8.13 1.72
C TRP A 115 -6.75 -7.44 0.90
N CYS A 116 -5.72 -8.15 0.44
CA CYS A 116 -4.69 -7.59 -0.47
C CYS A 116 -5.30 -7.02 -1.76
N VAL A 117 -6.28 -7.72 -2.36
CA VAL A 117 -7.00 -7.26 -3.56
C VAL A 117 -7.86 -6.04 -3.24
N ILE A 118 -8.58 -6.06 -2.12
CA ILE A 118 -9.42 -4.95 -1.67
C ILE A 118 -8.57 -3.70 -1.43
N SER A 119 -7.48 -3.80 -0.66
CA SER A 119 -6.61 -2.66 -0.37
C SER A 119 -5.96 -2.10 -1.63
N ARG A 120 -5.54 -2.96 -2.57
CA ARG A 120 -5.03 -2.51 -3.89
C ARG A 120 -6.07 -1.68 -4.64
N HIS A 121 -7.32 -2.15 -4.69
CA HIS A 121 -8.41 -1.44 -5.36
C HIS A 121 -8.76 -0.11 -4.66
N ARG A 122 -8.79 -0.11 -3.33
CA ARG A 122 -9.13 1.09 -2.55
C ARG A 122 -8.03 2.14 -2.55
N LEU A 123 -6.76 1.72 -2.43
CA LEU A 123 -5.60 2.61 -2.63
C LEU A 123 -5.68 3.30 -3.99
N ARG A 124 -6.01 2.55 -5.04
CA ARG A 124 -6.19 3.11 -6.38
C ARG A 124 -7.29 4.17 -6.43
N MET A 125 -8.46 3.91 -5.82
CA MET A 125 -9.54 4.90 -5.74
C MET A 125 -9.14 6.14 -4.95
N SER A 126 -8.37 5.97 -3.87
CA SER A 126 -7.82 7.08 -3.08
C SER A 126 -6.85 7.94 -3.89
N PHE A 127 -5.93 7.34 -4.64
CA PHE A 127 -5.02 8.06 -5.53
C PHE A 127 -5.76 8.73 -6.69
N ALA A 128 -6.82 8.11 -7.22
CA ALA A 128 -7.65 8.74 -8.24
C ALA A 128 -8.37 9.99 -7.73
N ALA A 129 -8.84 9.96 -6.47
CA ALA A 129 -9.37 11.14 -5.81
C ALA A 129 -8.28 12.21 -5.61
N TYR A 130 -7.09 11.80 -5.17
CA TYR A 130 -5.96 12.68 -4.94
C TYR A 130 -5.51 13.44 -6.20
N ILE A 131 -5.35 12.70 -7.29
CA ILE A 131 -4.89 13.23 -8.57
C ILE A 131 -5.92 14.15 -9.22
N ARG A 132 -7.22 13.98 -8.94
CA ARG A 132 -8.22 14.96 -9.39
C ARG A 132 -8.06 16.31 -8.67
N GLY A 133 -7.55 16.30 -7.44
CA GLY A 133 -7.19 17.52 -6.71
C GLY A 133 -5.86 18.13 -7.19
N ASN A 134 -4.87 17.29 -7.51
CA ASN A 134 -3.56 17.73 -7.99
C ASN A 134 -3.45 17.60 -9.51
N ARG A 135 -3.64 18.73 -10.24
CA ARG A 135 -3.78 18.83 -11.72
C ARG A 135 -2.69 18.15 -12.57
N GLU A 136 -1.60 17.68 -11.97
CA GLU A 136 -0.43 17.13 -12.68
C GLU A 136 -0.21 15.63 -12.46
N GLY A 137 -1.04 14.97 -11.66
CA GLY A 137 -0.80 13.58 -11.29
C GLY A 137 -1.19 12.56 -12.38
N THR A 138 -0.40 11.49 -12.49
CA THR A 138 -0.83 10.23 -13.13
C THR A 138 -0.93 9.15 -12.06
N LEU A 139 -1.90 8.23 -12.22
CA LEU A 139 -2.13 7.16 -11.24
C LEU A 139 -0.83 6.37 -10.98
N PRO A 140 -0.39 6.25 -9.71
CA PRO A 140 0.78 5.47 -9.38
C PRO A 140 0.54 3.99 -9.67
N PHE A 141 1.62 3.28 -9.98
CA PHE A 141 1.57 1.88 -10.33
C PHE A 141 1.72 1.02 -9.07
N ILE A 142 0.66 0.34 -8.66
CA ILE A 142 0.68 -0.57 -7.52
C ILE A 142 1.32 -1.88 -8.00
N LEU A 143 2.47 -2.23 -7.47
CA LEU A 143 3.24 -3.40 -7.91
C LEU A 143 2.66 -4.66 -7.27
N HIS A 144 2.86 -4.80 -5.97
CA HIS A 144 2.59 -6.04 -5.25
C HIS A 144 2.04 -5.77 -3.85
N ALA A 145 1.13 -6.64 -3.41
CA ALA A 145 0.57 -6.62 -2.07
C ALA A 145 0.86 -7.98 -1.41
N THR A 146 1.68 -7.97 -0.35
CA THR A 146 1.95 -9.15 0.47
C THR A 146 1.10 -9.15 1.73
N PRO A 147 0.47 -10.28 2.08
CA PRO A 147 -0.19 -10.42 3.37
C PRO A 147 0.88 -10.45 4.48
N THR A 148 0.62 -9.74 5.58
CA THR A 148 1.43 -9.75 6.80
C THR A 148 0.54 -10.18 7.97
N PRO A 149 1.11 -10.65 9.11
CA PRO A 149 0.30 -11.09 10.26
C PRO A 149 -0.68 -10.03 10.78
N VAL A 150 -0.31 -8.75 10.64
CA VAL A 150 -1.02 -7.58 11.20
C VAL A 150 -1.93 -6.88 10.19
N GLY A 151 -1.79 -7.21 8.91
CA GLY A 151 -2.43 -6.51 7.82
C GLY A 151 -1.71 -6.81 6.51
N GLU A 152 -1.30 -5.76 5.78
CA GLU A 152 -0.82 -5.90 4.41
C GLU A 152 0.32 -4.94 4.13
N ARG A 153 1.27 -5.37 3.30
CA ARG A 153 2.37 -4.55 2.81
C ARG A 153 2.20 -4.36 1.30
N VAL A 154 2.07 -3.12 0.85
CA VAL A 154 1.83 -2.79 -0.55
C VAL A 154 2.98 -1.95 -1.09
N VAL A 155 3.66 -2.47 -2.10
CA VAL A 155 4.72 -1.73 -2.80
C VAL A 155 4.10 -0.95 -3.97
N VAL A 156 4.34 0.36 -3.98
CA VAL A 156 3.78 1.28 -4.97
C VAL A 156 4.92 2.05 -5.64
N TRP A 157 4.90 2.05 -6.97
CA TRP A 157 5.76 2.89 -7.78
C TRP A 157 5.05 4.20 -8.10
N LEU A 158 5.58 5.29 -7.57
CA LEU A 158 5.06 6.62 -7.83
C LEU A 158 5.51 7.15 -9.18
N ARG A 159 4.59 7.86 -9.81
CA ARG A 159 4.87 8.69 -10.97
C ARG A 159 5.20 10.10 -10.47
N PRO A 160 5.95 10.92 -11.25
CA PRO A 160 6.28 12.28 -10.85
C PRO A 160 5.00 13.07 -10.50
N GLY A 161 5.09 13.93 -9.48
CA GLY A 161 3.97 14.74 -8.99
C GLY A 161 3.36 14.29 -7.65
N LEU A 162 3.94 13.28 -6.98
CA LEU A 162 3.57 12.89 -5.62
C LEU A 162 4.83 12.58 -4.81
N SER A 163 4.96 13.20 -3.64
CA SER A 163 6.14 13.04 -2.78
C SER A 163 5.85 12.18 -1.54
N LEU A 164 6.91 11.60 -0.96
CA LEU A 164 6.79 10.83 0.29
C LEU A 164 6.25 11.70 1.43
N GLY A 165 6.77 12.91 1.61
CA GLY A 165 6.33 13.81 2.70
C GLY A 165 4.86 14.19 2.60
N GLU A 166 4.37 14.43 1.39
CA GLU A 166 2.96 14.72 1.13
C GLU A 166 2.03 13.54 1.47
N LEU A 167 2.49 12.31 1.23
CA LEU A 167 1.78 11.09 1.61
C LEU A 167 1.82 10.84 3.12
N GLN A 168 2.96 11.09 3.75
CA GLN A 168 3.12 10.96 5.20
C GLN A 168 2.22 11.94 5.95
N ASN A 169 2.06 13.16 5.44
CA ASN A 169 1.14 14.15 6.03
C ASN A 169 -0.35 13.77 5.90
N ARG A 170 -0.68 12.76 5.08
CA ARG A 170 -2.07 12.36 4.77
C ARG A 170 -2.35 10.89 5.07
N THR A 171 -1.55 10.26 5.92
CA THR A 171 -1.73 8.85 6.33
C THR A 171 -3.11 8.57 6.91
N ASP A 172 -3.71 9.53 7.62
CA ASP A 172 -5.06 9.36 8.20
C ASP A 172 -6.14 9.28 7.13
N GLN A 173 -6.06 10.13 6.10
CA GLN A 173 -6.96 10.07 4.95
C GLN A 173 -6.79 8.74 4.20
N LEU A 174 -5.55 8.29 4.05
CA LEU A 174 -5.24 6.99 3.46
C LEU A 174 -5.82 5.85 4.31
N ALA A 175 -5.70 5.89 5.64
CA ALA A 175 -6.23 4.89 6.55
C ALA A 175 -7.76 4.76 6.44
N VAL A 176 -8.49 5.88 6.43
CA VAL A 176 -9.94 5.91 6.22
C VAL A 176 -10.29 5.35 4.83
N SER A 177 -9.57 5.78 3.81
CA SER A 177 -9.77 5.32 2.43
C SER A 177 -9.39 3.85 2.21
N CYS A 178 -8.65 3.23 3.13
CA CYS A 178 -8.27 1.81 3.09
C CYS A 178 -9.01 0.95 4.14
N TRP A 179 -9.87 1.55 4.99
CA TRP A 179 -10.57 0.89 6.10
C TRP A 179 -9.58 0.20 7.04
N ALA A 180 -8.45 0.86 7.26
CA ALA A 180 -7.39 0.38 8.11
C ALA A 180 -7.37 1.19 9.41
N LYS A 181 -6.82 0.59 10.47
CA LYS A 181 -6.63 1.29 11.74
C LYS A 181 -5.49 2.30 11.64
N ASN A 182 -4.43 1.93 10.93
CA ASN A 182 -3.28 2.80 10.67
C ASN A 182 -2.65 2.43 9.31
N VAL A 183 -2.09 3.41 8.61
CA VAL A 183 -1.30 3.24 7.40
C VAL A 183 0.01 3.99 7.59
N THR A 184 1.13 3.28 7.51
CA THR A 184 2.46 3.91 7.50
C THR A 184 3.04 3.86 6.09
N VAL A 185 3.77 4.91 5.71
CA VAL A 185 4.37 5.05 4.38
C VAL A 185 5.87 5.27 4.55
N GLU A 186 6.65 4.37 3.97
CA GLU A 186 8.11 4.35 4.04
C GLU A 186 8.72 4.21 2.65
N SER A 187 9.97 4.62 2.48
CA SER A 187 10.72 4.36 1.25
C SER A 187 11.08 2.87 1.17
N ALA A 188 10.67 2.20 0.10
CA ALA A 188 10.97 0.77 -0.10
C ALA A 188 12.41 0.54 -0.58
N SER A 189 13.06 1.57 -1.15
CA SER A 189 14.43 1.48 -1.64
C SER A 189 15.20 2.75 -1.35
N THR A 190 16.46 2.61 -0.94
CA THR A 190 17.42 3.71 -0.82
C THR A 190 17.85 4.27 -2.18
N LYS A 191 17.72 3.49 -3.25
CA LYS A 191 18.11 3.89 -4.62
C LYS A 191 17.00 4.62 -5.37
N TYR A 192 15.74 4.31 -5.08
CA TYR A 192 14.59 4.81 -5.83
C TYR A 192 13.58 5.49 -4.92
N ALA A 193 13.56 6.83 -4.92
CA ALA A 193 12.57 7.63 -4.19
C ALA A 193 11.12 7.40 -4.69
N ALA A 194 10.97 6.93 -5.93
CA ALA A 194 9.68 6.57 -6.51
C ALA A 194 9.12 5.26 -5.97
N LEU A 195 9.91 4.43 -5.29
CA LEU A 195 9.44 3.15 -4.76
C LEU A 195 9.08 3.32 -3.28
N LEU A 196 7.79 3.34 -2.98
CA LEU A 196 7.28 3.44 -1.61
C LEU A 196 6.60 2.16 -1.17
N GLU A 197 6.70 1.91 0.12
CA GLU A 197 6.04 0.82 0.80
C GLU A 197 4.95 1.38 1.71
N PHE A 198 3.74 0.88 1.54
CA PHE A 198 2.59 1.18 2.37
C PHE A 198 2.34 -0.01 3.29
N GLN A 199 2.53 0.16 4.59
CA GLN A 199 2.15 -0.85 5.57
C GLN A 199 0.77 -0.50 6.13
N ILE A 200 -0.21 -1.30 5.77
CA ILE A 200 -1.61 -1.14 6.14
C ILE A 200 -1.87 -2.06 7.33
N LYS A 201 -2.03 -1.48 8.52
CA LYS A 201 -2.31 -2.23 9.76
C LYS A 201 -3.82 -2.24 10.03
N ARG A 202 -4.41 -3.43 10.02
CA ARG A 202 -5.84 -3.63 10.32
C ARG A 202 -6.05 -4.20 11.72
N ARG A 203 -5.11 -5.04 12.18
CA ARG A 203 -5.13 -5.63 13.51
C ARG A 203 -4.10 -4.94 14.40
N ASP A 204 -4.46 -4.80 15.66
CA ASP A 204 -3.53 -4.31 16.67
C ASP A 204 -2.68 -5.47 17.18
N THR A 205 -1.35 -5.34 17.12
CA THR A 205 -0.41 -6.30 17.70
C THR A 205 -0.39 -6.23 19.22
N LEU A 206 -0.77 -5.09 19.80
CA LEU A 206 -0.70 -4.85 21.25
C LEU A 206 -1.87 -5.47 22.03
N ASN A 207 -2.89 -5.97 21.32
CA ASN A 207 -3.96 -6.77 21.95
C ASN A 207 -3.59 -8.25 22.07
N ALA A 208 -2.47 -8.69 21.48
CA ALA A 208 -1.94 -10.00 21.79
C ALA A 208 -1.36 -9.93 23.20
N VAL A 209 -1.83 -10.81 24.09
CA VAL A 209 -1.24 -10.96 25.43
C VAL A 209 0.19 -11.43 25.22
N VAL A 210 1.14 -10.51 25.40
CA VAL A 210 2.56 -10.83 25.46
C VAL A 210 2.83 -11.16 26.92
N ASP A 211 3.04 -12.44 27.23
CA ASP A 211 3.56 -12.84 28.55
C ASP A 211 4.95 -12.24 28.70
N SER A 212 5.01 -11.08 29.35
CA SER A 212 6.27 -10.43 29.67
C SER A 212 6.76 -10.98 31.00
N PRO A 213 7.94 -11.61 31.06
CA PRO A 213 8.51 -12.11 32.32
C PRO A 213 8.82 -10.97 33.32
N LEU A 214 8.73 -9.71 32.88
CA LEU A 214 8.90 -8.52 33.72
C LEU A 214 7.66 -8.20 34.57
N VAL A 215 6.50 -8.82 34.30
CA VAL A 215 5.31 -8.66 35.16
C VAL A 215 5.56 -9.26 36.55
N GLU A 216 6.32 -10.35 36.63
CA GLU A 216 6.70 -10.98 37.91
C GLU A 216 7.67 -10.11 38.72
N VAL A 217 8.55 -9.36 38.05
CA VAL A 217 9.55 -8.49 38.71
C VAL A 217 8.99 -7.12 39.09
N SER A 218 8.01 -6.61 38.34
CA SER A 218 7.48 -5.24 38.51
C SER A 218 6.36 -5.11 39.56
N GLY A 219 5.86 -6.22 40.11
CA GLY A 219 4.81 -6.22 41.12
C GLY A 219 3.50 -5.58 40.65
N ALA A 220 3.32 -5.37 39.34
CA ALA A 220 2.08 -4.86 38.78
C ALA A 220 1.00 -5.95 38.92
N PRO A 221 -0.26 -5.59 39.23
CA PRO A 221 -1.34 -6.58 39.32
C PRO A 221 -1.57 -7.20 37.94
N GLY A 222 -0.96 -8.38 37.74
CA GLY A 222 -1.21 -9.24 36.60
C GLY A 222 -2.66 -9.71 36.61
N ARG A 223 -3.27 -9.84 35.45
CA ARG A 223 -4.61 -10.40 35.32
C ARG A 223 -4.48 -11.91 35.59
N ASP A 224 -5.10 -12.38 36.67
CA ASP A 224 -5.01 -13.77 37.13
C ASP A 224 -5.36 -14.76 36.00
N LYS A 225 -4.40 -15.63 35.66
CA LYS A 225 -4.63 -16.81 34.83
C LYS A 225 -4.36 -18.05 35.69
N PRO A 226 -5.10 -19.17 35.50
CA PRO A 226 -4.86 -20.39 36.26
C PRO A 226 -3.45 -20.91 35.97
N ALA A 227 -2.75 -21.30 37.03
CA ALA A 227 -1.39 -21.84 36.99
C ALA A 227 -1.28 -22.94 35.91
N ALA A 228 -0.58 -22.62 34.83
CA ALA A 228 0.03 -23.62 33.99
C ALA A 228 1.44 -23.85 34.53
N ASP A 229 1.81 -25.12 34.72
CA ASP A 229 3.08 -25.52 35.32
C ASP A 229 4.26 -24.80 34.63
N PRO A 230 5.15 -24.15 35.40
CA PRO A 230 6.34 -23.56 34.82
C PRO A 230 7.18 -24.69 34.21
N ILE A 231 7.40 -24.61 32.90
CA ILE A 231 8.46 -25.41 32.25
C ILE A 231 9.77 -24.86 32.84
N THR A 232 10.32 -25.62 33.78
CA THR A 232 11.51 -25.29 34.53
C THR A 232 12.65 -24.94 33.58
N ALA A 233 13.34 -23.89 34.00
CA ALA A 233 14.48 -23.23 33.41
C ALA A 233 15.50 -24.14 32.71
N LEU A 234 16.09 -23.54 31.69
CA LEU A 234 17.38 -23.86 31.09
C LEU A 234 18.40 -24.27 32.17
N ASP A 235 18.66 -25.57 32.25
CA ASP A 235 19.64 -26.21 33.11
C ASP A 235 21.05 -25.86 32.57
N LEU A 236 21.72 -24.93 33.22
CA LEU A 236 23.11 -24.58 32.94
C LEU A 236 23.97 -25.33 33.95
N ASP A 237 24.61 -26.41 33.51
CA ASP A 237 25.57 -27.17 34.31
C ASP A 237 26.75 -26.28 34.76
N ASP A 238 26.97 -26.28 36.07
CA ASP A 238 28.20 -25.99 36.83
C ASP A 238 29.11 -24.84 36.36
N VAL A 239 28.89 -23.66 36.95
CA VAL A 239 29.98 -22.69 37.21
C VAL A 239 30.19 -22.61 38.71
N ALA A 240 31.38 -23.01 39.16
CA ALA A 240 31.76 -23.01 40.58
C ALA A 240 31.61 -21.61 41.20
N GLU A 241 30.87 -21.54 42.31
CA GLU A 241 30.73 -20.34 43.13
C GLU A 241 32.04 -20.07 43.88
N ASP A 242 32.86 -19.14 43.40
CA ASP A 242 33.94 -18.54 44.19
C ASP A 242 33.36 -17.45 45.11
N ASP A 243 33.67 -17.59 46.40
CA ASP A 243 33.27 -16.72 47.53
C ASP A 243 33.40 -15.21 47.25
N VAL A 244 32.28 -14.55 46.95
CA VAL A 244 32.16 -13.09 47.05
C VAL A 244 31.36 -12.73 48.28
N LYS A 245 32.06 -12.29 49.33
CA LYS A 245 31.48 -11.73 50.56
C LYS A 245 30.59 -10.52 50.23
N VAL A 246 29.29 -10.66 50.45
CA VAL A 246 28.29 -9.58 50.44
C VAL A 246 28.40 -8.81 51.77
N PRO A 247 28.63 -7.48 51.78
CA PRO A 247 28.55 -6.70 53.01
C PRO A 247 27.10 -6.49 53.45
N GLU A 248 26.94 -6.59 54.76
CA GLU A 248 25.72 -6.66 55.57
C GLU A 248 24.75 -5.48 55.40
N GLN A 249 23.46 -5.80 55.23
CA GLN A 249 22.35 -4.85 55.16
C GLN A 249 22.07 -4.22 56.54
N ALA A 250 22.09 -2.89 56.61
CA ALA A 250 21.60 -2.12 57.75
C ALA A 250 20.06 -2.03 57.75
N LYS A 251 19.45 -2.36 58.89
CA LYS A 251 18.00 -2.28 59.18
C LYS A 251 17.46 -0.83 59.21
N PRO A 252 16.14 -0.64 59.03
CA PRO A 252 15.54 0.67 58.78
C PRO A 252 15.20 1.44 60.07
N ALA A 253 15.41 2.76 60.03
CA ALA A 253 14.95 3.70 61.07
C ALA A 253 13.53 4.23 60.77
N LYS A 254 12.76 4.43 61.84
CA LYS A 254 11.30 4.67 61.88
C LYS A 254 10.98 6.19 61.83
N LYS A 255 10.02 6.55 60.96
CA LYS A 255 9.01 7.66 60.92
C LYS A 255 9.20 8.93 61.79
N GLN A 256 8.92 10.12 61.20
CA GLN A 256 7.72 10.97 61.47
C GLN A 256 7.61 12.22 60.52
N PRO A 257 6.51 13.02 60.49
CA PRO A 257 5.57 13.03 59.36
C PRO A 257 5.29 14.39 58.66
N ALA A 258 4.42 14.32 57.65
CA ALA A 258 3.48 15.34 57.12
C ALA A 258 4.04 16.53 56.33
N ASN A 259 3.56 16.70 55.09
CA ASN A 259 2.52 17.69 54.83
C ASN A 259 1.81 17.46 53.47
N THR A 260 0.49 17.40 53.52
CA THR A 260 -0.44 17.46 52.40
C THR A 260 -0.44 18.84 51.75
N ALA A 261 -0.27 18.93 50.43
CA ALA A 261 -0.66 20.11 49.67
C ALA A 261 -1.29 19.69 48.33
N ILE A 262 -2.55 20.10 48.22
CA ILE A 262 -3.50 19.93 47.14
C ILE A 262 -3.05 20.75 45.93
N TYR A 263 -2.89 20.15 44.75
CA TYR A 263 -2.75 20.91 43.51
C TYR A 263 -4.14 21.16 42.89
N LYS A 264 -4.60 22.40 43.01
CA LYS A 264 -5.80 22.91 42.33
C LYS A 264 -5.35 23.57 41.01
N PRO A 265 -5.97 23.26 39.86
CA PRO A 265 -5.69 23.97 38.62
C PRO A 265 -6.44 25.31 38.65
N THR A 266 -5.79 26.40 38.20
CA THR A 266 -6.49 27.67 37.93
C THR A 266 -6.24 28.09 36.48
N PRO A 267 -7.31 28.43 35.74
CA PRO A 267 -7.27 28.77 34.32
C PRO A 267 -6.87 30.24 34.12
N LYS A 268 -6.34 30.58 32.94
CA LYS A 268 -6.33 31.98 32.50
C LYS A 268 -7.04 32.11 31.16
N ASN A 269 -8.05 32.95 31.21
CA ASN A 269 -9.08 33.24 30.23
C ASN A 269 -8.58 34.17 29.12
N THR A 270 -9.10 33.89 27.94
CA THR A 270 -9.31 34.65 26.70
C THR A 270 -9.44 36.18 26.84
N ASP A 271 -8.73 36.95 25.99
CA ASP A 271 -9.32 37.77 24.90
C ASP A 271 -8.26 38.52 24.06
N PRO A 272 -8.56 38.92 22.81
CA PRO A 272 -7.60 38.94 21.69
C PRO A 272 -6.93 40.31 21.48
N SER A 273 -5.61 40.30 21.27
CA SER A 273 -4.88 41.47 20.76
C SER A 273 -4.89 41.47 19.24
N VAL A 274 -5.57 42.48 18.69
CA VAL A 274 -5.59 42.89 17.27
C VAL A 274 -4.17 42.93 16.69
N VAL A 275 -3.92 42.18 15.63
CA VAL A 275 -2.65 42.20 14.88
C VAL A 275 -2.84 43.10 13.67
N MET A 276 -2.37 44.34 13.76
CA MET A 276 -2.35 45.28 12.64
C MET A 276 -1.09 45.09 11.80
N SER A 277 -1.25 44.98 10.47
CA SER A 277 -0.14 45.02 9.52
C SER A 277 0.35 46.46 9.34
N ALA A 278 1.62 46.63 8.95
CA ALA A 278 2.27 47.94 8.75
C ALA A 278 1.63 48.83 7.66
N SER A 279 0.58 48.36 6.99
CA SER A 279 -0.24 49.09 6.02
C SER A 279 -1.63 49.51 6.54
N GLY A 280 -1.95 49.28 7.81
CA GLY A 280 -3.16 49.83 8.45
C GLY A 280 -4.51 49.23 8.00
N GLU A 281 -4.51 48.07 7.35
CA GLU A 281 -5.73 47.33 7.00
C GLU A 281 -6.00 46.21 8.02
N ASP A 282 -7.27 46.05 8.39
CA ASP A 282 -7.76 45.10 9.39
C ASP A 282 -7.98 43.71 8.77
N VAL A 283 -7.35 42.67 9.32
CA VAL A 283 -7.24 41.32 8.71
C VAL A 283 -8.26 40.34 9.29
N THR A 284 -9.19 40.78 10.14
CA THR A 284 -10.17 39.91 10.78
C THR A 284 -11.29 39.40 9.85
N ASP A 285 -11.44 39.94 8.64
CA ASP A 285 -12.52 39.57 7.70
C ASP A 285 -12.17 38.45 6.70
N TYR A 286 -10.99 37.85 6.79
CA TYR A 286 -10.55 36.76 5.89
C TYR A 286 -10.41 35.38 6.55
N ILE A 287 -10.95 35.19 7.76
CA ILE A 287 -11.01 33.90 8.46
C ILE A 287 -12.47 33.46 8.65
#